data_AF-A0A379GGM1-F1
#
_entry.id   AF-A0A379GGM1-F1
#
_cell.length_a   1.000
_cell.length_b   1.000
_cell.length_c   1.000
_cell.angle_alpha   90.00
_cell.angle_beta   90.00
_cell.angle_gamma   90.00
#
_symmetry.space_group_name_H-M   'P 1'
#
loop_
_entity.id
_entity.type
_entity.pdbx_description
1 polymer ?
#
loop_
_entity_poly.entity_id
_entity_poly.type
_entity_poly.pdbx_seq_one_letter_code
_entity_poly.pdbx_strand_id
1 'polypeptide(L)'
;MTLSWGGLIVTAFHFYGSLDANMSGIQLAFNYGLMGFFVGAIATTPIVSTRAFPPSIRFSGLSFAYNMAYAVFGGLTPMLTGAWLEKTAMAGAYYVAAVSALAIVIAFLPLAYKGWIAVNTSSREKEIALQVDKVAS
;
A
#
# COMPACT_ATOMS: atom_id res chain seq x y z
N MET A 1 -9.79 -1.58 -2.21
CA MET A 1 -8.38 -2.03 -2.16
C MET A 1 -8.17 -3.26 -3.05
N THR A 2 -8.81 -4.40 -2.79
CA THR A 2 -8.63 -5.60 -3.64
C THR A 2 -9.01 -5.39 -5.09
N LEU A 3 -10.17 -4.76 -5.37
CA LEU A 3 -10.58 -4.46 -6.74
C LEU A 3 -9.62 -3.49 -7.46
N SER A 4 -9.17 -2.45 -6.77
CA SER A 4 -8.31 -1.41 -7.36
C SER A 4 -6.90 -1.93 -7.64
N TRP A 5 -6.27 -2.60 -6.65
CA TRP A 5 -4.95 -3.19 -6.82
C TRP A 5 -4.98 -4.43 -7.72
N GLY A 6 -6.06 -5.22 -7.67
CA GLY A 6 -6.27 -6.36 -8.57
C GLY A 6 -6.46 -5.93 -10.02
N GLY A 7 -7.24 -4.88 -10.25
CA GLY A 7 -7.36 -4.27 -11.58
C GLY A 7 -6.04 -3.69 -12.08
N LEU A 8 -5.19 -3.13 -11.20
CA LEU A 8 -3.84 -2.69 -11.56
C LEU A 8 -2.96 -3.86 -12.02
N ILE A 9 -3.05 -5.04 -11.39
CA ILE A 9 -2.36 -6.26 -11.84
C ILE A 9 -2.80 -6.60 -13.26
N VAL A 10 -4.11 -6.76 -13.48
CA VAL A 10 -4.67 -7.19 -14.76
C VAL A 10 -4.32 -6.21 -15.87
N THR A 11 -4.49 -4.91 -15.61
CA THR A 11 -4.21 -3.86 -16.60
C THR A 11 -2.73 -3.66 -16.86
N ALA A 12 -1.84 -3.91 -15.89
CA ALA A 12 -0.40 -3.92 -16.13
C ALA A 12 0.00 -5.05 -17.08
N PHE A 13 -0.49 -6.27 -16.86
CA PHE A 13 -0.24 -7.39 -17.78
C PHE A 13 -0.81 -7.11 -19.18
N HIS A 14 -2.01 -6.55 -19.27
CA HIS A 14 -2.59 -6.16 -20.54
C HIS A 14 -1.77 -5.08 -21.26
N PHE A 15 -1.35 -4.03 -20.55
CA PHE A 15 -0.56 -2.94 -21.11
C PHE A 15 0.77 -3.46 -21.65
N TYR A 16 1.60 -4.07 -20.80
CA TYR A 16 2.92 -4.55 -21.22
C TYR A 16 2.86 -5.69 -22.23
N GLY A 17 1.86 -6.57 -22.16
CA GLY A 17 1.69 -7.67 -23.11
C GLY A 17 1.11 -7.24 -24.47
N SER A 18 0.49 -6.07 -24.54
CA SER A 18 -0.04 -5.52 -25.81
C SER A 18 0.92 -4.57 -26.51
N LEU A 19 2.00 -4.11 -25.85
CA LEU A 19 2.98 -3.20 -26.43
C LEU A 19 3.60 -3.80 -27.71
N ASP A 20 3.39 -3.09 -28.82
CA ASP A 20 3.94 -3.42 -30.13
C ASP A 20 4.42 -2.14 -30.84
N ALA A 21 5.45 -2.24 -31.67
CA ALA A 21 6.04 -1.11 -32.38
C ALA A 21 5.07 -0.44 -33.37
N ASN A 22 4.06 -1.18 -33.85
CA ASN A 22 3.07 -0.69 -34.80
C ASN A 22 1.78 -0.19 -34.11
N MET A 23 1.74 -0.17 -32.77
CA MET A 23 0.56 0.27 -32.04
C MET A 23 0.23 1.73 -32.34
N SER A 24 -1.04 2.01 -32.66
CA SER A 24 -1.50 3.39 -32.88
C SER A 24 -1.41 4.22 -31.60
N GLY A 25 -1.14 5.52 -31.73
CA GLY A 25 -1.07 6.42 -30.57
C GLY A 25 -2.37 6.48 -29.74
N ILE A 26 -3.53 6.32 -30.38
CA ILE A 26 -4.83 6.27 -29.70
C ILE A 26 -4.94 5.01 -28.83
N GLN A 27 -4.53 3.85 -29.37
CA GLN A 27 -4.55 2.59 -28.63
C GLN A 27 -3.57 2.62 -27.45
N LEU A 28 -2.37 3.16 -27.66
CA LEU A 28 -1.40 3.35 -26.58
C LEU A 28 -1.95 4.27 -25.49
N ALA A 29 -2.52 5.41 -25.87
CA ALA A 29 -3.12 6.35 -24.93
C ALA A 29 -4.28 5.73 -24.15
N PHE A 30 -5.14 4.94 -24.81
CA PHE A 30 -6.23 4.24 -24.16
C PHE A 30 -5.74 3.20 -23.15
N ASN A 31 -4.80 2.34 -23.56
CA ASN A 31 -4.25 1.30 -22.67
C ASN A 31 -3.50 1.93 -21.48
N TYR A 32 -2.76 3.02 -21.73
CA TYR A 32 -2.07 3.77 -20.68
C TYR A 32 -3.07 4.47 -19.74
N GLY A 33 -4.14 5.05 -20.29
CA GLY A 33 -5.22 5.66 -19.50
C GLY A 33 -5.97 4.64 -18.63
N LEU A 34 -6.22 3.44 -19.16
CA LEU A 34 -6.83 2.34 -18.42
C LEU A 34 -5.93 1.88 -17.26
N MET A 35 -4.64 1.72 -17.49
CA MET A 35 -3.67 1.46 -16.42
C MET A 35 -3.68 2.61 -15.39
N GLY A 36 -3.64 3.86 -15.86
CA GLY A 36 -3.67 5.07 -15.04
C GLY A 36 -4.91 5.18 -14.14
N PHE A 37 -6.08 4.73 -14.63
CA PHE A 37 -7.29 4.65 -13.82
C PHE A 37 -7.10 3.75 -12.59
N PHE A 38 -6.51 2.57 -12.76
CA PHE A 38 -6.23 1.66 -11.64
C PHE A 38 -5.05 2.09 -10.77
N VAL A 39 -4.10 2.88 -11.29
CA VAL A 39 -3.05 3.54 -10.49
C VAL A 39 -3.65 4.45 -9.41
N GLY A 40 -4.90 4.91 -9.57
CA GLY A 40 -5.67 5.56 -8.50
C GLY A 40 -5.74 4.75 -7.19
N ALA A 41 -5.46 3.45 -7.21
CA ALA A 41 -5.26 2.62 -6.02
C ALA A 41 -4.24 3.18 -5.03
N ILE A 42 -3.26 3.99 -5.49
CA ILE A 42 -2.26 4.65 -4.62
C ILE A 42 -2.91 5.54 -3.56
N ALA A 43 -4.12 6.07 -3.79
CA ALA A 43 -4.87 6.82 -2.79
C ALA A 43 -5.16 6.00 -1.51
N THR A 44 -5.14 4.67 -1.60
CA THR A 44 -5.33 3.79 -0.44
C THR A 44 -4.14 3.78 0.51
N THR A 45 -2.94 4.08 0.04
CA THR A 45 -1.71 4.12 0.84
C THR A 45 -1.81 5.15 2.00
N PRO A 46 -2.08 6.45 1.77
CA PRO A 46 -2.20 7.41 2.88
C PRO A 46 -3.39 7.12 3.80
N ILE A 47 -4.48 6.50 3.29
CA ILE A 47 -5.61 6.08 4.12
C ILE A 47 -5.18 5.02 5.13
N VAL A 48 -4.44 3.99 4.69
CA VAL A 48 -3.93 2.95 5.59
C VAL A 48 -2.87 3.53 6.53
N SER A 49 -1.96 4.35 6.03
CA SER A 49 -0.87 4.91 6.83
C SER A 49 -1.39 5.81 7.97
N THR A 50 -2.40 6.65 7.73
CA THR A 50 -2.99 7.49 8.79
C THR A 50 -3.70 6.68 9.87
N ARG A 51 -4.21 5.49 9.52
CA ARG A 51 -4.83 4.56 10.47
C ARG A 51 -3.80 3.76 11.26
N ALA A 52 -2.58 3.59 10.77
CA ALA A 52 -1.55 2.81 11.44
C ALA A 52 -0.94 3.53 12.66
N PHE A 53 -0.93 4.88 12.66
CA PHE A 53 -0.30 5.67 13.72
C PHE A 53 -1.32 6.31 14.69
N PRO A 54 -1.01 6.36 16.01
CA PRO A 54 -1.78 7.10 17.00
C PRO A 54 -1.87 8.59 16.63
N PRO A 55 -2.97 9.28 16.98
CA PRO A 55 -3.13 10.71 16.69
C PRO A 55 -1.96 11.58 17.18
N SER A 56 -1.41 11.30 18.37
CA SER A 56 -0.34 12.10 19.01
C SER A 56 0.98 12.13 18.23
N ILE A 57 1.27 11.09 17.43
CA ILE A 57 2.53 10.98 16.67
C ILE A 57 2.29 10.77 15.17
N ARG A 58 1.05 10.91 14.68
CA ARG A 58 0.68 10.54 13.31
C ARG A 58 1.51 11.29 12.28
N PHE A 59 1.69 12.60 12.47
CA PHE A 59 2.42 13.42 11.52
C PHE A 59 3.91 13.03 11.43
N SER A 60 4.58 12.89 12.58
CA SER A 60 5.99 12.50 12.64
C SER A 60 6.20 11.05 12.19
N GLY A 61 5.31 10.14 12.56
CA GLY A 61 5.33 8.74 12.13
C GLY A 61 5.16 8.58 10.61
N LEU A 62 4.23 9.32 10.01
CA LEU A 62 4.05 9.36 8.55
C LEU A 62 5.28 9.90 7.83
N SER A 63 5.84 11.02 8.33
CA SER A 63 7.06 11.60 7.75
C SER A 63 8.24 10.65 7.84
N PHE A 64 8.45 10.02 9.01
CA PHE A 64 9.51 9.04 9.20
C PHE A 64 9.37 7.84 8.24
N ALA A 65 8.18 7.23 8.19
CA ALA A 65 7.92 6.08 7.32
C ALA A 65 8.11 6.43 5.83
N TYR A 66 7.65 7.61 5.41
CA TYR A 66 7.85 8.11 4.05
C TYR A 66 9.34 8.28 3.73
N ASN A 67 10.08 9.02 4.55
CA ASN A 67 11.51 9.27 4.32
C ASN A 67 12.32 7.98 4.30
N MET A 68 12.04 7.06 5.22
CA MET A 68 12.71 5.76 5.25
C MET A 68 12.40 4.93 4.01
N ALA A 69 11.15 4.89 3.56
CA ALA A 69 10.78 4.20 2.32
C ALA A 69 11.49 4.80 1.10
N TYR A 70 11.60 6.13 1.01
CA TYR A 70 12.34 6.79 -0.07
C TYR A 70 13.85 6.52 0.00
N ALA A 71 14.44 6.53 1.19
CA ALA A 71 15.86 6.24 1.36
C ALA A 71 16.23 4.82 0.89
N VAL A 72 15.35 3.85 1.15
CA VAL A 72 15.58 2.44 0.75
C VAL A 72 15.20 2.22 -0.72
N PHE A 73 13.99 2.62 -1.12
CA PHE A 73 13.41 2.25 -2.41
C PHE A 73 13.57 3.29 -3.52
N GLY A 74 14.01 4.50 -3.21
CA GLY A 74 14.13 5.60 -4.18
C GLY A 74 15.14 5.30 -5.30
N GLY A 75 16.28 4.71 -4.96
CA GLY A 75 17.29 4.28 -5.94
C GLY A 75 17.29 2.77 -6.19
N LEU A 76 17.00 1.96 -5.17
CA LEU A 76 17.06 0.50 -5.28
C LEU A 76 16.04 -0.05 -6.28
N THR A 77 14.81 0.47 -6.27
CA THR A 77 13.74 0.02 -7.16
C THR A 77 14.12 0.17 -8.64
N PRO A 78 14.47 1.36 -9.16
CA PRO A 78 14.84 1.51 -10.57
C PRO A 78 16.09 0.71 -10.94
N MET A 79 17.05 0.53 -10.03
CA MET A 79 18.22 -0.32 -10.28
C MET A 79 17.82 -1.78 -10.49
N LEU A 80 16.97 -2.33 -9.61
CA LEU A 80 16.51 -3.72 -9.71
C LEU A 80 15.60 -3.94 -10.91
N THR A 81 14.64 -3.04 -11.15
CA THR A 81 13.73 -3.17 -12.29
C THR A 81 14.43 -2.95 -13.62
N GLY A 82 15.42 -2.05 -13.69
CA GLY A 82 16.28 -1.87 -14.86
C GLY A 82 17.07 -3.13 -15.19
N ALA A 83 17.77 -3.71 -14.22
CA ALA A 83 18.51 -4.96 -14.42
C ALA A 83 17.59 -6.15 -14.78
N TRP A 84 16.33 -6.14 -14.31
CA TRP A 84 15.36 -7.18 -14.66
C TRP A 84 14.80 -6.99 -16.08
N LEU A 85 14.63 -5.74 -16.52
CA LEU A 85 14.16 -5.41 -17.86
C LEU A 85 15.07 -5.97 -18.96
N GLU A 86 16.39 -6.02 -18.72
CA GLU A 86 17.36 -6.64 -19.62
C GLU A 86 17.08 -8.14 -19.86
N LYS A 87 16.42 -8.82 -18.91
CA LYS A 87 16.09 -10.24 -19.00
C LYS A 87 14.71 -10.49 -19.60
N THR A 88 13.77 -9.55 -19.46
CA THR A 88 12.41 -9.70 -20.00
C THR A 88 11.71 -8.35 -20.14
N ALA A 89 11.08 -8.12 -21.30
CA ALA A 89 10.25 -6.95 -21.55
C ALA A 89 9.05 -6.82 -20.58
N MET A 90 8.63 -7.93 -19.97
CA MET A 90 7.52 -7.98 -19.00
C MET A 90 7.93 -7.61 -17.57
N ALA A 91 9.20 -7.25 -17.32
CA ALA A 91 9.69 -6.94 -15.97
C ALA A 91 8.86 -5.86 -15.26
N GLY A 92 8.40 -4.84 -16.00
CA GLY A 92 7.50 -3.82 -15.48
C GLY A 92 6.16 -4.38 -14.98
N ALA A 93 5.54 -5.27 -15.75
CA ALA A 93 4.29 -5.92 -15.33
C ALA A 93 4.47 -6.78 -14.09
N TYR A 94 5.55 -7.58 -14.03
CA TYR A 94 5.83 -8.41 -12.85
C TYR A 94 6.10 -7.57 -11.61
N TYR A 95 6.85 -6.48 -11.74
CA TYR A 95 7.10 -5.56 -10.64
C TYR A 95 5.79 -4.95 -10.12
N VAL A 96 4.97 -4.38 -11.00
CA VAL A 96 3.66 -3.78 -10.65
C VAL A 96 2.75 -4.83 -10.02
N ALA A 97 2.75 -6.05 -10.54
CA ALA A 97 1.95 -7.13 -10.00
C ALA A 97 2.38 -7.53 -8.58
N ALA A 98 3.70 -7.63 -8.34
CA ALA A 98 4.24 -7.97 -7.04
C ALA A 98 3.91 -6.91 -5.97
N VAL A 99 4.10 -5.62 -6.27
CA VAL A 99 3.75 -4.55 -5.32
C VAL A 99 2.24 -4.44 -5.09
N SER A 100 1.43 -4.71 -6.12
CA SER A 100 -0.03 -4.72 -6.00
C SER A 100 -0.52 -5.89 -5.14
N ALA A 101 0.04 -7.09 -5.33
CA ALA A 101 -0.24 -8.25 -4.50
C ALA A 101 0.16 -7.99 -3.04
N LEU A 102 1.34 -7.39 -2.81
CA LEU A 102 1.78 -6.98 -1.47
C LEU A 102 0.80 -5.99 -0.83
N ALA A 103 0.33 -4.98 -1.57
CA ALA A 103 -0.66 -4.02 -1.06
C ALA A 103 -1.99 -4.69 -0.69
N ILE A 104 -2.43 -5.67 -1.47
CA ILE A 104 -3.61 -6.49 -1.15
C ILE A 104 -3.39 -7.27 0.14
N VAL A 105 -2.25 -7.95 0.29
CA VAL A 105 -1.91 -8.70 1.52
C VAL A 105 -1.88 -7.77 2.74
N ILE A 106 -1.25 -6.60 2.62
CA ILE A 106 -1.21 -5.59 3.70
C ILE A 106 -2.62 -5.11 4.06
N ALA A 107 -3.51 -4.95 3.09
CA ALA A 107 -4.89 -4.52 3.34
C ALA A 107 -5.65 -5.48 4.26
N PHE A 108 -5.29 -6.77 4.26
CA PHE A 108 -5.89 -7.78 5.14
C PHE A 108 -5.25 -7.84 6.54
N LEU A 109 -4.16 -7.12 6.79
CA LEU A 109 -3.58 -7.05 8.13
C LEU A 109 -4.54 -6.32 9.08
N PRO A 110 -4.73 -6.82 10.32
CA PRO A 110 -5.66 -6.22 11.29
C PRO A 110 -5.40 -4.74 11.54
N LEU A 111 -4.12 -4.34 11.53
CA LEU A 111 -3.72 -2.94 11.71
C LEU A 111 -4.18 -2.06 10.53
N ALA A 112 -4.15 -2.57 9.31
CA ALA A 112 -4.60 -1.83 8.13
C ALA A 112 -6.13 -1.71 8.06
N TYR A 113 -6.85 -2.79 8.43
CA TYR A 113 -8.31 -2.83 8.35
C TYR A 113 -9.01 -2.18 9.56
N LYS A 114 -8.54 -2.43 10.78
CA LYS A 114 -9.13 -1.86 12.01
C LYS A 114 -8.58 -0.48 12.32
N GLY A 115 -7.31 -0.23 12.00
CA GLY A 115 -6.60 0.97 12.41
C GLY A 115 -6.25 0.98 13.90
N TRP A 116 -5.56 2.03 14.33
CA TRP A 116 -5.22 2.25 15.71
C TRP A 116 -6.50 2.50 16.54
N ILE A 117 -6.66 1.74 17.62
CA ILE A 117 -7.75 1.86 18.57
C ILE A 117 -7.16 2.35 19.89
N ALA A 118 -7.71 3.43 20.44
CA ALA A 118 -7.33 3.91 21.76
C ALA A 118 -7.65 2.83 22.82
N VAL A 119 -6.65 2.42 23.58
CA VAL A 119 -6.91 1.66 24.81
C VAL A 119 -7.66 2.59 25.76
N ASN A 120 -8.88 2.22 26.12
CA ASN A 120 -9.73 3.06 26.96
C ASN A 120 -9.23 2.99 28.41
N THR A 121 -8.33 3.91 28.78
CA THR A 121 -7.68 3.94 30.10
C THR A 121 -8.70 3.98 31.24
N SER A 122 -9.83 4.66 31.04
CA SER A 122 -10.92 4.75 32.03
C SER A 122 -11.56 3.41 32.39
N SER A 123 -11.63 2.46 31.44
CA SER A 123 -12.16 1.12 31.69
C SER A 123 -11.18 0.31 32.54
N ARG A 124 -9.88 0.46 32.28
CA ARG A 124 -8.81 -0.21 33.01
C ARG A 124 -8.67 0.34 34.44
N GLU A 125 -8.83 1.64 34.62
CA GLU A 125 -8.87 2.29 35.94
C GLU A 125 -10.06 1.84 36.78
N LYS A 126 -11.26 1.76 36.18
CA LYS A 126 -12.46 1.23 36.86
C LYS A 126 -12.30 -0.23 37.26
N GLU A 127 -11.68 -1.05 36.41
CA GLU A 127 -11.43 -2.46 36.68
C GLU A 127 -10.42 -2.66 37.81
N ILE A 128 -9.36 -1.84 37.83
CA ILE A 128 -8.38 -1.81 38.94
C ILE A 128 -9.04 -1.35 40.24
N ALA A 129 -9.85 -0.28 40.21
CA ALA A 129 -10.56 0.21 41.40
C ALA A 129 -11.52 -0.86 41.97
N LEU A 130 -12.26 -1.57 41.11
CA LEU A 130 -13.12 -2.69 41.51
C LEU A 130 -12.35 -3.87 42.10
N GLN A 131 -11.12 -4.12 41.64
CA GLN A 131 -10.27 -5.17 42.22
C GLN A 131 -9.72 -4.76 43.59
N VAL A 132 -9.36 -3.49 43.77
CA VAL A 132 -8.91 -2.95 45.07
C VAL A 132 -10.03 -3.04 46.12
N ASP A 133 -11.25 -2.63 45.77
CA ASP A 133 -12.41 -2.73 46.68
C ASP A 133 -12.71 -4.18 47.10
N LYS A 134 -12.57 -5.15 46.18
CA LYS A 134 -12.75 -6.58 46.51
C LYS A 134 -11.68 -7.17 47.42
N VAL A 135 -10.48 -6.58 47.45
CA VAL A 135 -9.39 -7.04 48.33
C VAL A 135 -9.46 -6.34 49.69
N ALA A 136 -10.09 -5.17 49.76
CA ALA A 136 -10.28 -4.39 50.98
C ALA A 136 -11.50 -4.82 51.83
N SER A 137 -12.39 -5.67 51.30
CA SER A 137 -13.56 -6.25 51.97
C SER A 137 -13.31 -7.67 52.48
#